data_AF-A0A537C455-F1
#
_entry.id   AF-A0A537C455-F1
#
_cell.length_a   1.000
_cell.length_b   1.000
_cell.length_c   1.000
_cell.angle_alpha   90.00
_cell.angle_beta   90.00
_cell.angle_gamma   90.00
#
_symmetry.space_group_name_H-M   'P 1'
#
loop_
_entity.id
_entity.type
_entity.pdbx_description
1 polymer ?
#
loop_
_entity_poly.entity_id
_entity_poly.type
_entity_poly.pdbx_seq_one_letter_code
_entity_poly.pdbx_strand_id
1 'polypeptide(L)'
;MLERPAAAADPQAAIIVCLDFGNLGYEEGVEEVVRLVESAGVRRHQVVRGRRSHPDSKLYAGSGKVGEIGRAAVALNAACVVFNHSLSPAQGRNLEKELQRRVVDRTELILEIFAQRARTSEGKLQVELAQLEHLSTRLVRGWTHLERQRGGLGKTGGPGEKQIELDRRYIGQRVRVLKNKLE
;
A
#
# COMPACT_ATOMS: atom_id res chain seq x y z
N MET A 1 6.77 13.40 -34.52
CA MET A 1 6.52 14.00 -33.20
C MET A 1 6.77 12.90 -32.18
N LEU A 2 8.00 12.79 -31.68
CA LEU A 2 8.38 11.73 -30.74
C LEU A 2 7.76 12.07 -29.39
N GLU A 3 6.80 11.26 -28.93
CA GLU A 3 6.26 11.36 -27.58
C GLU A 3 7.43 11.22 -26.59
N ARG A 4 7.69 12.28 -25.83
CA ARG A 4 8.60 12.21 -24.69
C ARG A 4 8.06 11.13 -23.74
N PRO A 5 8.86 10.15 -23.29
CA PRO A 5 8.41 9.27 -22.23
C PRO A 5 8.03 10.15 -21.04
N ALA A 6 6.84 9.92 -20.47
CA ALA A 6 6.42 10.59 -19.24
C ALA A 6 7.59 10.46 -18.24
N ALA A 7 8.10 11.59 -17.76
CA ALA A 7 9.22 11.58 -16.83
C ALA A 7 8.90 10.61 -15.69
N ALA A 8 9.83 9.70 -15.39
CA ALA A 8 9.62 8.72 -14.33
C ALA A 8 9.29 9.48 -13.03
N ALA A 9 8.25 9.01 -12.32
CA ALA A 9 7.86 9.62 -11.05
C ALA A 9 9.04 9.59 -10.07
N ASP A 10 9.19 10.64 -9.25
CA ASP A 10 10.29 10.73 -8.30
C ASP A 10 10.07 9.75 -7.14
N PRO A 11 10.93 8.72 -6.95
CA PRO A 11 10.80 7.76 -5.86
C PRO A 11 11.01 8.38 -4.47
N GLN A 12 11.62 9.56 -4.37
CA GLN A 12 11.82 10.31 -3.13
C GLN A 12 10.71 11.33 -2.86
N ALA A 13 9.64 11.34 -3.68
CA ALA A 13 8.50 12.22 -3.50
C ALA A 13 7.21 11.45 -3.19
N ALA A 14 6.46 11.92 -2.18
CA ALA A 14 5.23 11.27 -1.70
C ALA A 14 4.09 12.25 -1.39
N ILE A 15 2.85 11.83 -1.63
CA ILE A 15 1.68 12.49 -1.03
C ILE A 15 1.31 11.77 0.26
N ILE A 16 1.15 12.51 1.35
CA ILE A 16 0.72 11.96 2.65
C ILE A 16 -0.77 12.29 2.83
N VAL A 17 -1.60 11.27 3.01
CA VAL A 17 -3.04 11.41 3.13
C VAL A 17 -3.47 11.20 4.59
N CYS A 18 -4.02 12.26 5.19
CA CYS A 18 -4.48 12.26 6.58
C CYS A 18 -5.97 12.59 6.64
N LEU A 19 -6.79 11.58 6.95
CA LEU A 19 -8.23 11.74 7.14
C LEU A 19 -8.59 11.89 8.61
N ASP A 20 -9.33 12.94 8.94
CA ASP A 20 -9.90 13.21 10.26
C ASP A 20 -11.31 12.61 10.35
N PHE A 21 -11.50 11.76 11.36
CA PHE A 21 -12.77 11.10 11.70
C PHE A 21 -13.41 11.65 12.99
N GLY A 22 -12.94 12.80 13.48
CA GLY A 22 -13.37 13.40 14.74
C GLY A 22 -12.50 13.00 15.94
N ASN A 23 -11.24 12.64 15.71
CA ASN A 23 -10.35 12.15 16.75
C ASN A 23 -9.64 13.29 17.49
N LEU A 24 -9.66 13.25 18.83
CA LEU A 24 -8.84 14.09 19.71
C LEU A 24 -7.38 13.59 19.64
N GLY A 25 -6.65 14.02 18.62
CA GLY A 25 -5.28 13.52 18.34
C GLY A 25 -4.86 13.60 16.88
N TYR A 26 -5.68 14.21 16.03
CA TYR A 26 -5.46 14.25 14.59
C TYR A 26 -4.17 14.97 14.21
N GLU A 27 -3.89 16.12 14.82
CA GLU A 27 -2.69 16.91 14.48
C GLU A 27 -1.41 16.19 14.91
N GLU A 28 -1.38 15.59 16.12
CA GLU A 28 -0.22 14.79 16.54
C GLU A 28 0.00 13.59 15.60
N GLY A 29 -1.08 12.94 15.17
CA GLY A 29 -1.02 11.84 14.21
C GLY A 29 -0.56 12.27 12.81
N VAL A 30 -0.83 13.51 12.40
CA VAL A 30 -0.31 14.08 11.14
C VAL A 30 1.18 14.34 11.25
N GLU A 31 1.64 14.97 12.33
CA GLU A 31 3.06 15.22 12.55
C GLU A 31 3.87 13.93 12.66
N GLU A 32 3.32 12.92 13.34
CA GLU A 32 3.95 11.61 13.46
C GLU A 32 4.15 10.95 12.09
N VAL A 33 3.12 10.87 11.26
CA VAL A 33 3.25 10.20 9.95
C VAL A 33 4.19 10.94 9.02
N VAL A 34 4.28 12.27 9.11
CA VAL A 34 5.28 13.05 8.39
C VAL A 34 6.70 12.59 8.78
N ARG A 35 6.98 12.49 10.08
CA ARG A 35 8.29 11.99 10.57
C ARG A 35 8.57 10.55 10.13
N LEU A 36 7.56 9.69 10.07
CA LEU A 36 7.70 8.32 9.59
C LEU A 36 8.05 8.29 8.08
N VAL A 37 7.35 9.09 7.28
CA VAL A 37 7.58 9.18 5.82
C VAL A 37 8.98 9.72 5.51
N GLU A 38 9.42 10.75 6.25
CA GLU A 38 10.80 11.26 6.14
C GLU A 38 11.84 10.20 6.55
N SER A 39 11.56 9.45 7.63
CA SER A 39 12.42 8.35 8.08
C SER A 39 12.53 7.20 7.07
N ALA A 40 11.52 7.03 6.20
CA ALA A 40 11.51 6.04 5.14
C ALA A 40 12.32 6.48 3.89
N GLY A 41 12.85 7.70 3.88
CA GLY A 41 13.71 8.23 2.80
C GLY A 41 13.01 9.17 1.82
N VAL A 42 11.76 9.58 2.09
CA VAL A 42 11.05 10.59 1.30
C VAL A 42 11.63 11.97 1.61
N ARG A 43 12.04 12.71 0.57
CA ARG A 43 12.63 14.04 0.69
C ARG A 43 11.66 15.17 0.36
N ARG A 44 10.65 14.88 -0.47
CA ARG A 44 9.65 15.87 -0.90
C ARG A 44 8.27 15.30 -0.60
N HIS A 45 7.52 15.96 0.27
CA HIS A 45 6.18 15.51 0.58
C HIS A 45 5.18 16.66 0.61
N GLN A 46 3.91 16.31 0.39
CA GLN A 46 2.78 17.20 0.60
C GLN A 46 1.71 16.45 1.39
N VAL A 47 1.20 17.09 2.44
CA VAL A 47 0.10 16.55 3.24
C VAL A 47 -1.24 16.98 2.63
N VAL A 48 -2.05 16.00 2.25
CA VAL A 48 -3.44 16.18 1.84
C VAL A 48 -4.35 15.78 3.00
N ARG A 49 -5.04 16.78 3.55
CA ARG A 49 -5.98 16.60 4.67
C ARG A 49 -7.41 16.42 4.15
N GLY A 50 -8.23 15.72 4.93
CA GLY A 50 -9.66 15.60 4.65
C GLY A 50 -10.44 15.23 5.90
N ARG A 51 -11.68 15.72 6.02
CA ARG A 51 -12.56 15.39 7.14
C ARG A 51 -13.75 14.58 6.66
N ARG A 52 -14.15 13.56 7.42
CA ARG A 52 -15.32 12.73 7.12
C ARG A 52 -15.77 11.97 8.35
N SER A 53 -17.05 11.59 8.41
CA SER A 53 -17.58 10.82 9.55
C SER A 53 -17.08 9.38 9.59
N HIS A 54 -16.99 8.72 8.43
CA HIS A 54 -16.55 7.32 8.32
C HIS A 54 -15.75 7.10 7.03
N PRO A 55 -14.85 6.09 6.97
CA PRO A 55 -14.12 5.74 5.76
C PRO A 55 -15.05 5.29 4.63
N ASP A 56 -14.71 5.67 3.40
CA ASP A 56 -15.39 5.12 2.22
C ASP A 56 -15.01 3.64 2.01
N SER A 57 -16.01 2.78 1.78
CA SER A 57 -15.80 1.33 1.66
C SER A 57 -14.95 0.94 0.45
N LYS A 58 -14.95 1.74 -0.63
CA LYS A 58 -14.24 1.46 -1.87
C LYS A 58 -12.85 2.10 -1.91
N LEU A 59 -12.75 3.36 -1.51
CA LEU A 59 -11.60 4.22 -1.72
C LEU A 59 -11.00 4.80 -0.43
N TYR A 60 -11.61 4.56 0.73
CA TYR A 60 -11.23 5.12 2.03
C TYR A 60 -11.41 6.66 2.12
N ALA A 61 -10.78 7.38 1.19
CA ALA A 61 -10.87 8.81 0.98
C ALA A 61 -12.06 9.28 0.10
N GLY A 62 -12.81 8.37 -0.53
CA GLY A 62 -13.92 8.74 -1.45
C GLY A 62 -13.45 9.42 -2.75
N SER A 63 -14.29 9.40 -3.78
CA SER A 63 -13.90 9.76 -5.16
C SER A 63 -13.38 11.20 -5.31
N GLY A 64 -14.07 12.19 -4.74
CA GLY A 64 -13.69 13.60 -4.88
C GLY A 64 -12.29 13.90 -4.31
N LYS A 65 -12.01 13.39 -3.11
CA LYS A 65 -10.71 13.56 -2.45
C LYS A 65 -9.62 12.72 -3.14
N VAL A 66 -9.95 11.52 -3.65
CA VAL A 66 -9.00 10.74 -4.46
C VAL A 66 -8.57 11.50 -5.72
N GLY A 67 -9.50 12.19 -6.39
CA GLY A 67 -9.15 13.07 -7.51
C GLY A 67 -8.24 14.23 -7.13
N GLU A 68 -8.44 14.82 -5.95
CA GLU A 68 -7.55 15.86 -5.39
C GLU A 68 -6.16 15.32 -5.07
N ILE A 69 -6.08 14.14 -4.44
CA ILE A 69 -4.82 13.43 -4.15
C ILE A 69 -4.06 13.14 -5.46
N GLY A 70 -4.75 12.66 -6.49
CA GLY A 70 -4.15 12.39 -7.79
C GLY A 70 -3.54 13.63 -8.44
N ARG A 71 -4.25 14.78 -8.41
CA ARG A 71 -3.72 16.06 -8.90
C ARG A 71 -2.50 16.52 -8.12
N ALA A 72 -2.53 16.39 -6.79
CA ALA A 72 -1.38 16.71 -5.95
C ALA A 72 -0.17 15.82 -6.26
N ALA A 73 -0.40 14.51 -6.43
CA ALA A 73 0.67 13.56 -6.78
C ALA A 73 1.32 13.87 -8.12
N VAL A 74 0.53 14.26 -9.12
CA VAL A 74 1.05 14.72 -10.41
C VAL A 74 1.83 16.01 -10.26
N ALA A 75 1.31 17.00 -9.54
CA ALA A 75 1.97 18.29 -9.34
C ALA A 75 3.32 18.16 -8.60
N LEU A 76 3.41 17.27 -7.61
CA LEU A 76 4.65 16.99 -6.88
C LEU A 76 5.58 16.01 -7.63
N ASN A 77 5.12 15.41 -8.73
CA ASN A 77 5.74 14.27 -9.38
C ASN A 77 6.04 13.10 -8.42
N ALA A 78 5.14 12.85 -7.46
CA ALA A 78 5.30 11.85 -6.41
C ALA A 78 5.09 10.42 -6.91
N ALA A 79 6.04 9.51 -6.70
CA ALA A 79 5.90 8.11 -7.09
C ALA A 79 4.92 7.32 -6.19
N CYS A 80 4.75 7.76 -4.95
CA CYS A 80 3.90 7.08 -3.99
C CYS A 80 2.88 8.00 -3.29
N VAL A 81 1.81 7.37 -2.81
CA VAL A 81 0.80 7.98 -1.96
C VAL A 81 0.73 7.18 -0.67
N VAL A 82 1.06 7.82 0.45
CA VAL A 82 1.09 7.23 1.79
C VAL A 82 -0.22 7.57 2.51
N PHE A 83 -0.97 6.57 2.92
CA PHE A 83 -2.15 6.74 3.76
C PHE A 83 -1.77 6.55 5.23
N ASN A 84 -2.10 7.53 6.08
CA ASN A 84 -1.90 7.46 7.53
C ASN A 84 -2.82 6.46 8.25
N HIS A 85 -3.47 5.57 7.50
CA HIS A 85 -4.50 4.67 7.98
C HIS A 85 -4.26 3.30 7.37
N SER A 86 -4.62 2.25 8.10
CA SER A 86 -4.57 0.89 7.57
C SER A 86 -5.65 0.71 6.50
N LEU A 87 -5.27 0.22 5.33
CA LEU A 87 -6.17 0.04 4.21
C LEU A 87 -6.48 -1.44 4.02
N SER A 88 -7.76 -1.76 3.77
CA SER A 88 -8.10 -3.12 3.33
C SER A 88 -7.43 -3.44 1.98
N PRO A 89 -7.22 -4.72 1.64
CA PRO A 89 -6.66 -5.11 0.34
C PRO A 89 -7.51 -4.63 -0.85
N ALA A 90 -8.82 -4.46 -0.66
CA ALA A 90 -9.69 -3.93 -1.72
C ALA A 90 -9.51 -2.43 -1.90
N GLN A 91 -9.45 -1.66 -0.80
CA GLN A 91 -9.23 -0.22 -0.84
C GLN A 91 -7.87 0.13 -1.46
N GLY A 92 -6.79 -0.52 -1.01
CA GLY A 92 -5.44 -0.28 -1.55
C GLY A 92 -5.40 -0.42 -3.08
N ARG A 93 -5.91 -1.54 -3.61
CA ARG A 93 -5.95 -1.79 -5.07
C ARG A 93 -6.82 -0.81 -5.84
N ASN A 94 -7.98 -0.46 -5.29
CA ASN A 94 -8.84 0.54 -5.92
C ASN A 94 -8.12 1.89 -5.96
N LEU A 95 -7.45 2.28 -4.88
CA LEU A 95 -6.67 3.51 -4.82
C LEU A 95 -5.51 3.50 -5.81
N GLU A 96 -4.74 2.42 -5.91
CA GLU A 96 -3.66 2.29 -6.91
C GLU A 96 -4.20 2.41 -8.34
N LYS A 97 -5.37 1.79 -8.62
CA LYS A 97 -6.02 1.88 -9.91
C LYS A 97 -6.49 3.30 -10.24
N GLU A 98 -7.07 4.02 -9.28
CA GLU A 98 -7.54 5.39 -9.52
C GLU A 98 -6.39 6.40 -9.57
N LEU A 99 -5.34 6.21 -8.76
CA LEU A 99 -4.23 7.15 -8.62
C LEU A 99 -3.10 6.89 -9.64
N GLN A 100 -3.01 5.67 -10.19
CA GLN A 100 -1.90 5.23 -11.05
C GLN A 100 -0.52 5.47 -10.39
N ARG A 101 -0.47 5.32 -9.07
CA ARG A 101 0.73 5.45 -8.23
C ARG A 101 0.73 4.32 -7.20
N ARG A 102 1.91 3.99 -6.68
CA ARG A 102 2.03 3.05 -5.56
C ARG A 102 1.31 3.62 -4.34
N VAL A 103 0.45 2.82 -3.71
CA VAL A 103 -0.24 3.22 -2.47
C VAL A 103 0.36 2.43 -1.32
N VAL A 104 0.86 3.16 -0.32
CA VAL A 104 1.46 2.59 0.89
C VAL A 104 0.54 2.92 2.04
N ASP A 105 0.11 1.91 2.80
CA ASP A 105 -0.66 2.15 4.01
C ASP A 105 0.23 2.28 5.25
N ARG A 106 -0.36 2.62 6.39
CA ARG A 106 0.41 2.86 7.61
C ARG A 106 1.21 1.63 8.06
N THR A 107 0.63 0.43 7.93
CA THR A 107 1.30 -0.81 8.31
C THR A 107 2.50 -1.08 7.39
N GLU A 108 2.33 -0.93 6.09
CA GLU A 108 3.39 -1.11 5.10
C GLU A 108 4.54 -0.10 5.32
N LEU A 109 4.22 1.17 5.57
CA LEU A 109 5.23 2.20 5.89
C LEU A 109 6.08 1.81 7.11
N ILE A 110 5.45 1.33 8.19
CA ILE A 110 6.16 0.93 9.40
C ILE A 110 7.09 -0.27 9.10
N LEU A 111 6.60 -1.25 8.35
CA LEU A 111 7.39 -2.42 7.95
C LEU A 111 8.58 -2.04 7.06
N GLU A 112 8.44 -1.06 6.17
CA GLU A 112 9.55 -0.53 5.37
C GLU A 112 10.62 0.12 6.25
N ILE A 113 10.22 0.94 7.22
CA ILE A 113 11.15 1.58 8.15
C ILE A 113 11.89 0.53 8.99
N PHE A 114 11.19 -0.51 9.46
CA PHE A 114 11.83 -1.60 10.19
C PHE A 114 12.80 -2.39 9.30
N ALA A 115 12.47 -2.63 8.04
CA ALA A 115 13.37 -3.30 7.09
C ALA A 115 14.66 -2.49 6.87
N GLN A 116 14.55 -1.17 6.79
CA GLN A 116 15.72 -0.28 6.66
C GLN A 116 16.59 -0.27 7.93
N ARG A 117 15.99 -0.48 9.11
CA ARG A 117 16.67 -0.43 10.41
C ARG A 117 17.20 -1.78 10.90
N ALA A 118 16.65 -2.90 10.42
CA ALA A 118 17.04 -4.24 10.85
C ALA A 118 18.49 -4.57 10.47
N ARG A 119 19.39 -4.57 11.46
CA ARG A 119 20.83 -4.87 11.27
C ARG A 119 21.19 -6.32 11.59
N THR A 120 20.60 -6.87 12.65
CA THR A 120 20.86 -8.23 13.11
C THR A 120 20.17 -9.26 12.20
N SER A 121 20.71 -10.48 12.14
CA SER A 121 20.10 -11.59 11.42
C SER A 121 18.68 -11.86 11.93
N GLU A 122 18.51 -11.90 13.25
CA GLU A 122 17.22 -12.10 13.92
C GLU A 122 16.22 -10.98 13.58
N GLY A 123 16.62 -9.71 13.68
CA GLY A 123 15.75 -8.59 13.34
C GLY A 123 15.31 -8.60 11.87
N LYS A 124 16.20 -9.00 10.95
CA LYS A 124 15.84 -9.16 9.53
C LYS A 124 14.81 -10.27 9.34
N LEU A 125 14.96 -11.40 10.03
CA LEU A 125 14.00 -12.51 9.97
C LEU A 125 12.63 -12.10 10.52
N GLN A 126 12.58 -11.36 11.63
CA GLN A 126 11.33 -10.85 12.21
C GLN A 126 10.61 -9.89 11.26
N VAL A 127 11.35 -8.98 10.61
CA VAL A 127 10.76 -8.05 9.65
C VAL A 127 10.27 -8.77 8.40
N GLU A 128 11.05 -9.71 7.86
CA GLU A 128 10.63 -10.53 6.72
C GLU A 128 9.36 -11.33 7.05
N LEU A 129 9.30 -11.90 8.25
CA LEU A 129 8.12 -12.61 8.74
C LEU A 129 6.89 -11.68 8.76
N ALA A 130 7.02 -10.50 9.36
CA ALA A 130 5.93 -9.53 9.46
C ALA A 130 5.46 -9.04 8.07
N GLN A 131 6.40 -8.83 7.14
CA GLN A 131 6.08 -8.47 5.75
C GLN A 131 5.32 -9.59 5.03
N LEU A 132 5.74 -10.84 5.18
CA LEU A 132 5.05 -11.98 4.58
C LEU A 132 3.65 -12.20 5.18
N GLU A 133 3.50 -12.06 6.49
CA GLU A 133 2.20 -12.12 7.16
C GLU A 133 1.28 -11.02 6.64
N HIS A 134 1.76 -9.77 6.53
CA HIS A 134 1.00 -8.67 5.95
C HIS A 134 0.58 -8.95 4.50
N LEU A 135 1.52 -9.38 3.65
CA LEU A 135 1.28 -9.70 2.24
C LEU A 135 0.27 -10.83 2.06
N SER A 136 0.31 -11.86 2.92
CA SER A 136 -0.58 -13.03 2.84
C SER A 136 -2.06 -12.66 2.87
N THR A 137 -2.41 -11.63 3.66
CA THR A 137 -3.78 -11.11 3.77
C THR A 137 -4.22 -10.35 2.52
N ARG A 138 -3.26 -9.85 1.73
CA ARG A 138 -3.49 -8.99 0.56
C ARG A 138 -3.55 -9.75 -0.77
N LEU A 139 -2.92 -10.92 -0.88
CA LEU A 139 -2.87 -11.72 -2.11
C LEU A 139 -4.24 -12.13 -2.67
N VAL A 140 -5.20 -12.39 -1.79
CA VAL A 140 -6.48 -13.06 -2.08
C VAL A 140 -7.31 -12.36 -3.14
N ARG A 141 -7.21 -11.03 -3.24
CA ARG A 141 -8.08 -10.26 -4.13
C ARG A 141 -7.32 -9.62 -5.29
N GLY A 142 -5.99 -9.48 -5.23
CA GLY A 142 -5.15 -8.83 -6.25
C GLY A 142 -5.37 -9.30 -7.69
N TRP A 143 -5.66 -10.59 -7.84
CA TRP A 143 -5.69 -11.29 -9.11
C TRP A 143 -7.08 -11.35 -9.79
N THR A 144 -8.15 -10.92 -9.10
CA THR A 144 -9.53 -11.00 -9.63
C THR A 144 -9.77 -10.13 -10.86
N HIS A 145 -8.85 -9.23 -11.21
CA HIS A 145 -8.94 -8.36 -12.38
C HIS A 145 -8.34 -8.98 -13.66
N LEU A 146 -7.48 -9.99 -13.55
CA LEU A 146 -6.89 -10.70 -14.69
C LEU A 146 -7.85 -11.74 -15.31
N GLU A 147 -8.73 -12.34 -14.49
CA GLU A 147 -9.69 -13.35 -14.97
C GLU A 147 -10.84 -12.72 -15.79
N ARG A 148 -11.25 -11.48 -15.50
CA ARG A 148 -12.36 -10.83 -16.23
C ARG A 148 -12.01 -10.36 -17.65
N GLN A 149 -10.73 -10.20 -17.98
CA GLN A 149 -10.34 -9.77 -19.31
C GLN A 149 -10.29 -10.91 -20.35
N ARG A 150 -10.38 -12.17 -19.93
CA ARG A 150 -10.26 -13.35 -20.82
C ARG A 150 -11.57 -14.03 -21.23
N GLY A 151 -12.72 -13.40 -20.97
CA GLY A 151 -13.99 -13.84 -21.54
C GLY A 151 -14.62 -15.00 -20.78
N GLY A 152 -15.94 -14.89 -20.60
CA GLY A 152 -16.75 -15.91 -19.96
C GLY A 152 -16.79 -17.21 -20.77
N LEU A 153 -16.79 -18.32 -20.05
CA LEU A 153 -17.51 -19.58 -20.29
C LEU A 153 -16.86 -20.66 -19.43
N GLY A 154 -17.58 -21.08 -18.38
CA GLY A 154 -17.50 -22.40 -17.75
C GLY A 154 -16.12 -22.97 -17.38
N LYS A 155 -15.77 -22.89 -16.08
CA LYS A 155 -15.32 -23.99 -15.21
C LYS A 155 -14.84 -23.40 -13.89
N THR A 156 -15.47 -23.80 -12.80
CA THR A 156 -15.07 -23.55 -11.41
C THR A 156 -13.58 -23.92 -11.24
N GLY A 157 -12.70 -22.97 -10.91
CA GLY A 157 -11.25 -23.17 -10.85
C GLY A 157 -10.48 -22.66 -12.08
N GLY A 158 -10.43 -21.35 -12.27
CA GLY A 158 -9.62 -20.71 -13.31
C GLY A 158 -8.10 -20.81 -13.06
N PRO A 159 -7.25 -20.55 -14.07
CA PRO A 159 -5.80 -20.50 -13.90
C PRO A 159 -5.33 -19.51 -12.82
N GLY A 160 -6.07 -18.42 -12.61
CA GLY A 160 -5.78 -17.43 -11.57
C GLY A 160 -6.05 -17.95 -10.17
N GLU A 161 -7.16 -18.64 -9.96
CA GLU A 161 -7.50 -19.27 -8.67
C GLU A 161 -6.43 -20.27 -8.21
N LYS A 162 -5.93 -21.11 -9.13
CA LYS A 162 -4.82 -22.04 -8.84
C LYS A 162 -3.52 -21.31 -8.49
N GLN A 163 -3.23 -20.20 -9.18
CA GLN A 163 -2.02 -19.42 -8.92
C GLN A 163 -2.07 -18.73 -7.54
N ILE A 164 -3.24 -18.19 -7.16
CA ILE A 164 -3.45 -17.61 -5.81
C ILE A 164 -3.25 -18.68 -4.73
N GLU A 165 -3.76 -19.90 -4.95
CA GLU A 165 -3.59 -21.00 -4.00
C GLU A 165 -2.12 -21.40 -3.85
N LEU A 166 -1.38 -21.51 -4.96
CA LEU A 166 0.05 -21.79 -4.96
C LEU A 166 0.85 -20.71 -4.24
N ASP A 167 0.59 -19.44 -4.52
CA ASP A 167 1.26 -18.30 -3.87
C ASP A 167 0.97 -18.28 -2.37
N ARG A 168 -0.30 -18.51 -1.98
CA ARG A 168 -0.68 -18.64 -0.56
C ARG A 168 0.05 -19.78 0.13
N ARG A 169 0.15 -20.94 -0.52
CA ARG A 169 0.87 -22.10 0.01
C ARG A 169 2.36 -21.80 0.17
N TYR A 170 2.98 -21.14 -0.81
CA TYR A 170 4.37 -20.73 -0.77
C TYR A 170 4.63 -19.75 0.38
N ILE A 171 3.83 -18.69 0.51
CA ILE A 171 3.95 -17.75 1.63
C ILE A 171 3.74 -18.45 2.96
N GLY A 172 2.72 -19.31 3.08
CA GLY A 172 2.44 -20.05 4.31
C GLY A 172 3.60 -20.98 4.73
N GLN A 173 4.22 -21.66 3.78
CA GLN A 173 5.44 -22.44 4.02
C GLN A 173 6.58 -21.54 4.48
N ARG A 174 6.78 -20.40 3.80
CA ARG A 174 7.84 -19.47 4.13
C ARG A 174 7.72 -18.88 5.53
N VAL A 175 6.51 -18.48 5.91
CA VAL A 175 6.15 -18.02 7.26
C VAL A 175 6.49 -19.07 8.31
N ARG A 176 6.10 -20.33 8.08
CA ARG A 176 6.41 -21.44 9.01
C ARG A 176 7.92 -21.62 9.20
N VAL A 177 8.68 -21.61 8.10
CA VAL A 177 10.14 -21.75 8.18
C VAL A 177 10.78 -20.58 8.93
N LEU A 178 10.28 -19.35 8.76
CA LEU A 178 10.81 -18.19 9.48
C LEU A 178 10.49 -18.26 10.99
N LYS A 179 9.28 -18.68 11.36
CA LYS A 179 8.90 -18.88 12.76
C LYS A 179 9.82 -19.87 13.46
N ASN A 180 10.08 -21.02 12.83
CA ASN A 180 10.98 -22.04 13.38
C ASN A 180 12.45 -21.59 13.50
N LYS A 181 12.87 -20.51 12.81
CA LYS A 181 14.22 -19.95 12.92
C LYS A 181 14.34 -18.89 14.02
N LEU A 182 13.21 -18.44 14.56
CA LEU A 182 13.12 -17.45 15.62
C LEU A 182 12.83 -18.08 16.99
N GLU A 183 12.48 -19.38 17.00
CA GLU A 183 12.47 -20.25 18.20
C GLU A 183 13.88 -20.77 18.50
#